data_AF-A0A3B4UWI7-F1
#
_entry.id   AF-A0A3B4UWI7-F1
#
_cell.length_a   1.000
_cell.length_b   1.000
_cell.length_c   1.000
_cell.angle_alpha   90.00
_cell.angle_beta   90.00
_cell.angle_gamma   90.00
#
_symmetry.space_group_name_H-M   'P 1'
#
loop_
_entity.id
_entity.type
_entity.pdbx_description
1 polymer ?
#
loop_
_entity_poly.entity_id
_entity_poly.type
_entity_poly.pdbx_seq_one_letter_code
_entity_poly.pdbx_strand_id
1 'polypeptide(L)'
;MSLTFTSCLILYYSITQIDAGLGKVVAVNRFNQAFILIGTRWYRLSSVSLKHISVGPAGMWGASNTNRVYKSVAGNMLQSSGNYYYYFHMNKCSLHCPTCSSSLILLG
;
A
#
# COMPACT_ATOMS: atom_id res chain seq x y z
N MET A 1 -22.78 -10.86 13.63
CA MET A 1 -21.58 -11.68 13.93
C MET A 1 -20.51 -10.72 14.40
N SER A 2 -20.19 -10.70 15.69
CA SER A 2 -19.15 -9.83 16.25
C SER A 2 -17.83 -10.59 16.24
N LEU A 3 -16.82 -10.08 15.54
CA LEU A 3 -15.47 -10.63 15.62
C LEU A 3 -14.84 -10.07 16.91
N THR A 4 -14.91 -10.83 17.99
CA THR A 4 -14.15 -10.54 19.20
C THR A 4 -12.70 -10.89 18.94
N PHE A 5 -11.87 -9.89 18.62
CA PHE A 5 -10.42 -10.04 18.57
C PHE A 5 -9.88 -10.09 20.01
N THR A 6 -9.75 -11.29 20.57
CA THR A 6 -9.35 -11.49 21.97
C THR A 6 -7.84 -11.49 22.20
N SER A 7 -7.01 -11.36 21.15
CA SER A 7 -5.57 -11.20 21.28
C SER A 7 -5.00 -10.29 20.20
N CYS A 8 -4.42 -9.16 20.62
CA CYS A 8 -3.63 -8.29 19.75
C CYS A 8 -2.17 -8.73 19.85
N LEU A 9 -1.59 -9.20 18.75
CA LEU A 9 -0.16 -9.52 18.70
C LEU A 9 0.63 -8.22 18.47
N ILE A 10 1.48 -7.85 19.43
CA ILE A 10 2.43 -6.74 19.22
C ILE A 10 3.51 -7.21 18.24
N LEU A 11 3.61 -6.52 17.10
CA LEU A 11 4.73 -6.68 16.17
C LEU A 11 5.84 -5.71 16.57
N TYR A 12 7.03 -6.22 16.90
CA TYR A 12 8.22 -5.43 17.23
C TYR A 12 8.91 -4.80 15.99
N TYR A 13 8.14 -4.49 14.95
CA TYR A 13 8.64 -3.82 13.76
C TYR A 13 8.25 -2.34 13.80
N SER A 14 9.21 -1.45 13.50
CA SER A 14 8.95 -0.01 13.36
C SER A 14 8.24 0.29 12.03
N ILE A 15 6.96 -0.10 11.97
CA ILE A 15 6.04 0.20 10.87
C ILE A 15 5.48 1.62 11.01
N THR A 16 5.45 2.36 9.90
CA THR A 16 4.91 3.72 9.84
C THR A 16 3.54 3.76 9.17
N GLN A 17 3.23 2.77 8.33
CA GLN A 17 1.90 2.58 7.76
C GLN A 17 1.64 1.09 7.44
N ILE A 18 0.37 0.70 7.53
CA ILE A 18 -0.17 -0.63 7.22
C ILE A 18 -1.50 -0.49 6.46
N ASP A 19 -1.78 -1.41 5.55
CA ASP A 19 -3.06 -1.53 4.85
C ASP A 19 -3.43 -3.01 4.67
N ALA A 20 -4.74 -3.30 4.66
CA ALA A 20 -5.25 -4.65 4.57
C ALA A 20 -6.47 -4.72 3.65
N GLY A 21 -6.44 -5.66 2.71
CA GLY A 21 -7.47 -5.81 1.68
C GLY A 21 -7.25 -7.07 0.86
N LEU A 22 -8.35 -7.67 0.37
CA LEU A 22 -8.33 -8.90 -0.43
C LEU A 22 -7.54 -10.06 0.20
N GLY A 23 -7.60 -10.20 1.54
CA GLY A 23 -6.88 -11.24 2.28
C GLY A 23 -5.36 -11.03 2.37
N LYS A 24 -4.86 -9.83 2.03
CA LYS A 24 -3.46 -9.46 2.14
C LYS A 24 -3.29 -8.35 3.14
N VAL A 25 -2.12 -8.31 3.77
CA VAL A 25 -1.68 -7.21 4.63
C VAL A 25 -0.33 -6.72 4.13
N VAL A 26 -0.21 -5.42 3.92
CA VAL A 26 1.00 -4.76 3.45
C VAL A 26 1.39 -3.64 4.41
N ALA A 27 2.68 -3.38 4.54
CA ALA A 27 3.17 -2.34 5.43
C ALA A 27 4.43 -1.68 4.88
N VAL A 28 4.71 -0.47 5.34
CA VAL A 28 5.99 0.22 5.18
C VAL A 28 6.61 0.49 6.53
N ASN A 29 7.93 0.40 6.61
CA ASN A 29 8.69 0.76 7.81
C ASN A 29 9.24 2.18 7.73
N ARG A 30 9.85 2.65 8.83
CA ARG A 30 10.49 3.98 8.90
C ARG A 30 11.59 4.24 7.85
N PHE A 31 12.11 3.19 7.22
CA PHE A 31 13.12 3.26 6.16
C PHE A 31 12.48 3.25 4.75
N ASN A 32 11.15 3.38 4.66
CA ASN A 32 10.38 3.33 3.41
C ASN A 32 10.57 2.00 2.66
N GLN A 33 10.79 0.91 3.37
CA GLN A 33 10.83 -0.43 2.80
C GLN A 33 9.43 -1.05 2.91
N ALA A 34 8.92 -1.55 1.77
CA ALA A 34 7.61 -2.19 1.71
C ALA A 34 7.69 -3.70 1.96
N PHE A 35 6.71 -4.21 2.69
CA PHE A 35 6.58 -5.61 3.06
C PHE A 35 5.16 -6.13 2.82
N ILE A 36 5.04 -7.43 2.58
CA ILE A 36 3.80 -8.19 2.57
C ILE A 36 3.84 -9.26 3.66
N LEU A 37 2.72 -9.45 4.34
CA LEU A 37 2.52 -10.56 5.27
C LEU A 37 2.07 -11.80 4.49
N ILE A 38 2.86 -12.89 4.58
CA ILE A 38 2.51 -14.20 4.03
C ILE A 38 2.58 -15.20 5.18
N GLY A 39 1.44 -15.81 5.52
CA GLY A 39 1.30 -16.58 6.75
C GLY A 39 1.54 -15.68 7.96
N THR A 40 2.58 -15.98 8.74
CA THR A 40 2.97 -15.22 9.93
C THR A 40 4.28 -14.42 9.74
N ARG A 41 4.79 -14.34 8.50
CA ARG A 41 6.09 -13.76 8.19
C ARG A 41 5.99 -12.58 7.23
N TRP A 42 6.84 -11.57 7.47
CA TRP A 42 6.96 -10.40 6.62
C TRP A 42 8.03 -10.63 5.55
N TYR A 43 7.68 -10.39 4.29
CA TYR A 43 8.57 -10.51 3.14
C TYR A 43 8.73 -9.16 2.47
N ARG A 44 9.97 -8.80 2.11
CA ARG A 44 10.23 -7.55 1.41
C ARG A 44 9.65 -7.62 0.00
N LEU A 45 8.83 -6.63 -0.35
CA LEU A 45 8.04 -6.63 -1.57
C LEU A 45 8.82 -6.07 -2.77
N SER A 46 9.66 -5.07 -2.53
CA SER A 46 10.41 -4.39 -3.58
C SER A 46 11.67 -3.71 -3.06
N SER A 47 12.60 -3.44 -3.97
CA SER A 47 13.72 -2.52 -3.75
C SER A 47 13.30 -1.04 -3.83
N VAL A 48 12.13 -0.73 -4.41
CA VAL A 48 11.60 0.64 -4.50
C VAL A 48 11.29 1.18 -3.10
N SER A 49 11.74 2.40 -2.84
CA SER A 49 11.46 3.12 -1.59
C SER A 49 10.06 3.74 -1.63
N LEU A 50 9.18 3.25 -0.75
CA LEU A 50 7.77 3.63 -0.68
C LEU A 50 7.44 4.21 0.71
N LYS A 51 6.83 5.40 0.73
CA LYS A 51 6.29 6.01 1.95
C LYS A 51 4.90 5.49 2.30
N HIS A 52 4.26 4.82 1.34
CA HIS A 52 2.95 4.24 1.49
C HIS A 52 2.75 3.06 0.56
N ILE A 53 2.03 2.04 1.04
CA ILE A 53 1.56 0.93 0.23
C ILE A 53 0.12 0.57 0.57
N SER A 54 -0.66 0.23 -0.46
CA SER A 54 -2.09 -0.08 -0.32
C SER A 54 -2.49 -1.26 -1.19
N VAL A 55 -3.51 -1.99 -0.76
CA VAL A 55 -4.05 -3.16 -1.45
C VAL A 55 -5.57 -3.16 -1.46
N GLY A 56 -6.16 -3.23 -2.65
CA GLY A 56 -7.61 -3.26 -2.83
C GLY A 56 -8.03 -3.88 -4.16
N PRO A 57 -9.32 -3.79 -4.54
CA PRO A 57 -9.84 -4.34 -5.80
C PRO A 57 -9.07 -3.90 -7.06
N ALA A 58 -8.48 -2.70 -7.04
CA ALA A 58 -7.65 -2.17 -8.13
C ALA A 58 -6.22 -2.74 -8.18
N GLY A 59 -5.90 -3.70 -7.31
CA GLY A 59 -4.58 -4.28 -7.12
C GLY A 59 -3.79 -3.60 -6.00
N MET A 60 -2.48 -3.80 -6.02
CA MET A 60 -1.57 -3.21 -5.03
C MET A 60 -0.81 -2.03 -5.64
N TRP A 61 -0.74 -0.95 -4.88
CA TRP A 61 -0.16 0.32 -5.31
C TRP A 61 0.69 0.92 -4.21
N GLY A 62 1.68 1.72 -4.60
CA GLY A 62 2.57 2.39 -3.67
C GLY A 62 2.97 3.77 -4.14
N ALA A 63 3.30 4.64 -3.19
CA ALA A 63 3.79 5.98 -3.46
C ALA A 63 5.17 6.18 -2.84
N SER A 64 6.08 6.81 -3.59
CA SER A 64 7.41 7.17 -3.10
C SER A 64 7.41 8.53 -2.40
N ASN A 65 8.53 8.85 -1.75
CA ASN A 65 8.77 10.19 -1.19
C ASN A 65 8.78 11.30 -2.26
N THR A 66 9.12 10.97 -3.51
CA THR A 66 9.11 11.89 -4.66
C THR A 66 7.75 11.99 -5.34
N ASN A 67 6.68 11.53 -4.68
CA ASN A 67 5.30 11.50 -5.19
C ASN A 67 5.14 10.71 -6.50
N ARG A 68 6.06 9.79 -6.81
CA ARG A 68 5.89 8.84 -7.91
C ARG A 68 5.00 7.71 -7.45
N VAL A 69 4.16 7.23 -8.35
CA VAL A 69 3.19 6.17 -8.11
C VAL A 69 3.66 4.89 -8.80
N TYR A 70 3.53 3.78 -8.09
CA TYR A 70 3.94 2.46 -8.53
C TYR A 70 2.78 1.49 -8.40
N LYS A 71 2.62 0.62 -9.39
CA LYS A 71 1.67 -0.50 -9.40
C LYS A 71 2.43 -1.81 -9.25
N SER A 72 1.92 -2.71 -8.45
CA SER A 72 2.43 -4.08 -8.40
C SER A 72 2.02 -4.85 -9.65
N VAL A 73 3.00 -5.39 -10.37
CA VAL A 73 2.83 -6.25 -11.55
C VAL A 73 3.74 -7.46 -11.38
N ALA A 74 3.15 -8.65 -11.31
CA ALA A 74 3.87 -9.91 -11.08
C ALA A 74 4.85 -9.86 -9.87
N GLY A 75 4.43 -9.19 -8.78
CA GLY A 75 5.23 -9.05 -7.56
C GLY A 75 6.25 -7.90 -7.58
N ASN A 76 6.43 -7.21 -8.71
CA ASN A 76 7.33 -6.07 -8.83
C ASN A 76 6.58 -4.74 -8.81
N MET A 77 7.16 -3.74 -8.16
CA MET A 77 6.62 -2.38 -8.15
C MET A 77 7.11 -1.63 -9.39
N LEU A 78 6.26 -1.50 -10.40
CA LEU A 78 6.56 -0.79 -11.63
C LEU A 78 5.98 0.62 -11.56
N GLN A 79 6.75 1.62 -11.98
CA GLN A 79 6.27 3.00 -12.00
C GLN A 79 5.11 3.14 -12.99
N SER A 80 4.00 3.73 -12.56
CA SER A 80 2.88 4.02 -13.45
C SER A 80 3.22 5.19 -14.37
N SER A 81 2.94 5.06 -15.65
CA SER A 81 3.08 6.15 -16.63
C SER A 81 1.90 7.11 -16.52
N GLY A 82 2.12 8.31 -15.97
CA GLY A 82 1.10 9.35 -15.85
C GLY A 82 1.36 10.34 -14.72
N ASN A 83 0.71 11.51 -14.79
CA ASN A 83 0.69 12.47 -13.69
C ASN A 83 -0.39 12.03 -12.69
N TYR A 84 0.02 11.28 -11.68
CA TYR A 84 -0.86 10.86 -10.59
C TYR A 84 -0.59 11.70 -9.35
N TYR A 85 -1.62 12.34 -8.83
CA TYR A 85 -1.57 12.90 -7.48
C TYR A 85 -1.95 11.79 -6.52
N TYR A 86 -1.02 11.45 -5.65
CA TYR A 86 -1.25 10.56 -4.54
C TYR A 86 -1.63 11.39 -3.32
N TYR A 87 -2.88 11.27 -2.87
CA TYR A 87 -3.38 11.96 -1.68
C TYR A 87 -3.98 10.96 -0.72
N PHE A 88 -3.72 11.24 0.55
CA PHE A 88 -4.42 10.65 1.66
C PHE A 88 -5.58 11.55 2.00
N HIS A 89 -6.80 11.03 1.87
CA HIS A 89 -7.97 11.73 2.39
C HIS A 89 -8.70 10.80 3.34
N MET A 90 -8.86 11.23 4.60
CA MET A 90 -9.56 10.47 5.65
C MET A 90 -9.10 9.01 5.78
N ASN A 91 -7.79 8.76 5.90
CA ASN A 91 -7.20 7.42 5.98
C ASN A 91 -7.43 6.51 4.75
N LYS A 92 -7.94 7.06 3.64
CA LYS A 92 -8.04 6.35 2.36
C LYS A 92 -6.98 6.85 1.39
N CYS A 93 -6.38 5.88 0.71
CA CYS A 93 -5.33 6.13 -0.26
C CYS A 93 -5.98 6.23 -1.63
N SER A 94 -5.84 7.40 -2.24
CA SER A 94 -6.51 7.72 -3.49
C SER A 94 -5.50 8.19 -4.51
N LEU A 95 -5.58 7.64 -5.71
CA LEU A 95 -4.85 8.12 -6.88
C LEU A 95 -5.78 8.98 -7.72
N HIS A 96 -5.44 10.26 -7.87
CA HIS A 96 -6.09 11.14 -8.83
C HIS A 96 -5.23 11.23 -10.06
N CYS A 97 -5.84 10.91 -11.19
CA CYS A 97 -5.29 11.23 -12.49
C CYS A 97 -6.17 12.33 -13.11
N PRO A 98 -5.67 13.56 -13.24
CA PRO A 98 -6.45 14.68 -13.81
C PRO A 98 -6.79 14.47 -15.29
N THR A 99 -5.96 13.69 -15.99
CA THR A 99 -6.07 13.46 -17.44
C THR A 99 -6.67 12.09 -17.77
N CYS A 100 -7.09 11.32 -16.77
CA CYS A 100 -7.71 10.01 -16.98
C CYS A 100 -9.23 10.13 -16.82
N SER A 101 -9.98 9.42 -17.67
CA SER A 101 -11.45 9.35 -17.57
C SER A 101 -11.95 8.76 -16.24
N SER A 102 -11.10 8.05 -15.51
CA SER A 102 -11.35 7.55 -14.15
C SER A 102 -10.40 8.27 -13.18
N SER A 103 -10.87 9.36 -12.59
CA SER A 103 -10.04 10.30 -11.82
C SER A 103 -9.80 9.90 -10.36
N LEU A 104 -10.24 8.71 -9.93
CA LEU A 104 -10.09 8.22 -8.56
C LEU A 104 -9.91 6.71 -8.55
N ILE A 105 -8.68 6.22 -8.34
CA ILE A 105 -8.48 4.82 -7.96
C ILE A 105 -8.51 4.79 -6.43
N LEU A 106 -9.63 4.29 -5.89
CA LEU A 106 -9.74 3.94 -4.48
C LEU A 106 -8.87 2.71 -4.24
N LEU A 107 -7.81 2.89 -3.46
CA LEU A 107 -6.89 1.80 -3.11
C LEU A 107 -7.34 1.03 -1.87
N GLY A 108 -8.40 1.50 -1.20
CA GLY A 108 -9.08 0.84 -0.07
C GLY A 108 -10.57 1.15 -0.01
#